data_AF-A0A256BE07-F1
#
_entry.id   AF-A0A256BE07-F1
#
_cell.length_a   1.000
_cell.length_b   1.000
_cell.length_c   1.000
_cell.angle_alpha   90.00
_cell.angle_beta   90.00
_cell.angle_gamma   90.00
#
_symmetry.space_group_name_H-M   'P 1'
#
loop_
_entity.id
_entity.type
_entity.pdbx_description
1 polymer ?
#
loop_
_entity_poly.entity_id
_entity_poly.type
_entity_poly.pdbx_seq_one_letter_code
_entity_poly.pdbx_strand_id
1 'polypeptide(L)' 'MKTIAIQIDEDVAQAFQSSQPEQQQQIQAWLNQWMRQASKISKLQNTMDRLSDEAAANGLTPEILQAII' A
#
# COMPACT_ATOMS: atom_id res chain seq x y z
N MET A 1 8.29 -14.09 -11.04
CA MET A 1 7.05 -13.31 -10.80
C MET A 1 5.96 -14.27 -10.31
N LYS A 2 4.98 -13.80 -9.53
CA LYS A 2 3.83 -14.59 -9.09
C LYS A 2 2.55 -13.92 -9.61
N THR A 3 1.63 -14.70 -10.14
CA THR A 3 0.35 -14.20 -10.68
C THR A 3 -0.69 -14.13 -9.57
N ILE A 4 -1.45 -13.04 -9.53
CA ILE A 4 -2.65 -12.86 -8.73
C ILE A 4 -3.79 -12.43 -9.65
N ALA A 5 -5.03 -12.79 -9.31
CA ALA A 5 -6.21 -12.26 -9.96
C ALA A 5 -6.66 -10.99 -9.24
N ILE A 6 -6.89 -9.91 -9.98
CA ILE A 6 -7.38 -8.63 -9.47
C ILE A 6 -8.68 -8.33 -10.20
N GLN A 7 -9.73 -8.06 -9.45
CA GLN A 7 -10.99 -7.58 -10.04
C GLN A 7 -10.84 -6.10 -10.38
N ILE A 8 -11.15 -5.77 -11.62
CA ILE A 8 -11.14 -4.42 -12.18
C ILE A 8 -12.44 -4.22 -12.97
N ASP A 9 -12.77 -2.97 -13.29
CA ASP A 9 -13.94 -2.66 -14.09
C ASP A 9 -13.87 -3.32 -15.48
N GLU A 10 -15.03 -3.71 -16.01
CA GLU A 10 -15.15 -4.50 -17.23
C GLU A 10 -14.56 -3.78 -18.46
N ASP A 11 -14.80 -2.49 -18.57
CA ASP A 11 -14.27 -1.63 -19.63
C ASP A 11 -12.74 -1.55 -19.58
N VAL A 12 -12.16 -1.45 -18.38
CA VAL A 12 -10.71 -1.46 -18.18
C VAL A 12 -10.12 -2.81 -18.56
N ALA A 13 -10.78 -3.91 -18.20
CA ALA A 13 -10.34 -5.26 -18.58
C ALA A 13 -10.34 -5.43 -20.11
N GLN A 14 -11.39 -4.97 -20.78
CA GLN A 14 -11.52 -5.03 -22.23
C GLN A 14 -10.47 -4.17 -22.94
N ALA A 15 -10.22 -2.96 -22.44
CA ALA A 15 -9.19 -2.07 -22.96
C ALA A 15 -7.78 -2.67 -22.81
N PHE A 16 -7.47 -3.26 -21.65
CA PHE A 16 -6.19 -3.94 -21.42
C PHE A 16 -6.01 -5.14 -22.37
N GLN A 17 -7.02 -6.00 -22.48
CA GLN A 17 -6.98 -7.18 -23.36
C GLN A 17 -6.82 -6.81 -24.83
N SER A 18 -7.41 -5.70 -25.25
CA SER A 18 -7.35 -5.20 -26.64
C SER A 18 -6.06 -4.43 -26.95
N SER A 19 -5.24 -4.12 -25.95
CA SER A 19 -4.00 -3.35 -26.12
C SER A 19 -2.85 -4.21 -26.64
N GLN A 20 -1.85 -3.56 -27.25
CA GLN A 20 -0.69 -4.26 -27.79
C GLN A 20 0.15 -4.92 -26.67
N PRO A 21 0.87 -6.02 -26.95
CA PRO A 21 1.66 -6.72 -25.93
C PRO A 21 2.66 -5.81 -25.19
N GLU A 22 3.28 -4.86 -25.88
CA GLU A 22 4.20 -3.89 -25.27
C GLU A 22 3.47 -2.96 -24.27
N GLN A 23 2.26 -2.51 -24.60
CA GLN A 23 1.45 -1.71 -23.69
C GLN A 23 1.01 -2.52 -22.48
N GLN A 24 0.60 -3.77 -22.66
CA GLN A 24 0.26 -4.66 -21.56
C GLN A 24 1.44 -4.85 -20.58
N GLN A 25 2.66 -5.02 -21.11
CA GLN A 25 3.87 -5.13 -20.29
C GLN A 25 4.18 -3.84 -19.53
N GLN A 26 4.04 -2.68 -20.17
CA GLN A 26 4.23 -1.38 -19.50
C GLN A 26 3.23 -1.19 -18.36
N ILE A 27 1.96 -1.49 -18.60
CA ILE A 27 0.90 -1.42 -17.58
C ILE A 27 1.22 -2.37 -16.42
N GLN A 28 1.67 -3.59 -16.71
CA GLN A 28 2.06 -4.55 -15.68
C GLN A 28 3.26 -4.06 -14.85
N ALA A 29 4.25 -3.43 -15.48
CA ALA A 29 5.40 -2.86 -14.78
C ALA A 29 4.99 -1.71 -13.86
N TRP A 30 4.11 -0.83 -14.35
CA TRP A 30 3.58 0.28 -13.57
C TRP A 30 2.76 -0.20 -12.36
N LEU A 31 1.85 -1.16 -12.57
CA LEU A 31 1.04 -1.75 -11.51
C LEU A 31 1.92 -2.39 -10.42
N ASN A 32 2.97 -3.11 -10.81
CA ASN A 32 3.93 -3.69 -9.87
C ASN A 32 4.62 -2.63 -9.01
N GLN A 33 5.07 -1.53 -9.61
CA GLN A 33 5.73 -0.45 -8.89
C GLN A 33 4.77 0.26 -7.93
N TRP A 34 3.55 0.53 -8.39
CA TRP A 34 2.51 1.13 -7.57
C TRP A 34 2.17 0.26 -6.35
N MET A 35 1.96 -1.05 -6.55
CA MET A 35 1.68 -1.99 -5.45
C MET A 35 2.83 -2.06 -4.43
N ARG A 36 4.09 -2.01 -4.87
CA ARG A 36 5.26 -1.96 -3.98
C ARG A 36 5.27 -0.71 -3.11
N GLN A 37 4.94 0.44 -3.69
CA GLN A 37 4.90 1.71 -2.97
C GLN A 37 3.73 1.76 -1.99
N ALA A 38 2.54 1.34 -2.41
CA ALA A 38 1.37 1.24 -1.53
C ALA A 38 1.65 0.35 -0.32
N SER A 39 2.30 -0.79 -0.54
CA SER A 39 2.69 -1.72 0.54
C SER A 39 3.68 -1.12 1.55
N LYS A 40 4.54 -0.18 1.12
CA LYS A 40 5.47 0.51 2.03
C LYS A 40 4.73 1.48 2.94
N ILE A 41 3.74 2.21 2.40
CA ILE A 41 2.91 3.12 3.19
C ILE A 41 2.16 2.34 4.27
N SER A 42 1.52 1.22 3.90
CA SER A 42 0.85 0.35 4.87
C SER A 42 1.80 -0.18 5.95
N LYS A 43 3.04 -0.55 5.59
CA LYS A 43 4.05 -0.99 6.56
C LYS A 43 4.44 0.11 7.55
N LEU A 44 4.62 1.34 7.06
CA LEU A 44 4.95 2.46 7.93
C LEU A 44 3.79 2.75 8.90
N GLN A 45 2.57 2.84 8.38
CA GLN A 45 1.37 3.06 9.20
C GLN A 45 1.25 1.99 10.29
N ASN A 46 1.30 0.72 9.92
CA ASN A 46 1.23 -0.39 10.89
C ASN A 46 2.37 -0.34 11.92
N THR A 47 3.55 0.13 11.53
CA THR A 47 4.67 0.28 12.46
C THR A 47 4.41 1.41 13.44
N MET A 48 3.92 2.56 12.96
CA MET A 48 3.56 3.70 13.79
C MET A 48 2.41 3.39 14.74
N ASP A 49 1.38 2.68 14.26
CA ASP A 49 0.26 2.25 15.09
C ASP A 49 0.75 1.33 16.22
N ARG A 50 1.57 0.32 15.89
CA ARG A 50 2.16 -0.58 16.90
C ARG A 50 3.02 0.16 17.92
N LEU A 51 3.84 1.13 17.47
CA LEU A 51 4.67 1.93 18.37
C LEU A 51 3.83 2.82 19.28
N SER A 52 2.71 3.34 18.77
CA SER A 52 1.78 4.16 19.55
C SER A 52 1.07 3.33 20.63
N ASP A 53 0.64 2.11 20.28
CA ASP A 53 0.06 1.16 21.23
C ASP A 53 1.06 0.76 22.32
N GLU A 54 2.32 0.50 21.94
CA GLU A 54 3.40 0.16 22.87
C GLU A 54 3.73 1.33 23.80
N ALA A 55 3.79 2.56 23.28
CA ALA A 55 3.99 3.76 24.08
C ALA A 55 2.88 3.97 25.11
N ALA A 56 1.62 3.85 24.69
CA ALA A 56 0.46 3.97 25.57
C ALA A 56 0.46 2.88 26.66
N ALA A 57 0.78 1.63 26.33
CA ALA A 57 0.88 0.53 27.28
C ALA A 57 1.98 0.75 28.34
N ASN A 58 3.04 1.49 27.99
CA ASN A 58 4.11 1.88 28.91
C ASN A 58 3.83 3.21 29.63
N GLY A 59 2.61 3.75 29.52
CA GLY A 59 2.19 4.96 30.21
C GLY A 59 2.58 6.27 29.52
N LEU A 60 3.11 6.23 28.29
CA LEU A 60 3.34 7.40 27.47
C LEU A 60 2.09 7.70 26.63
N THR A 61 1.08 8.30 27.26
CA THR A 61 -0.15 8.74 26.56
C THR A 61 0.07 10.06 25.82
N PRO A 62 -0.79 10.44 24.86
CA PRO A 62 -0.67 11.70 24.15
C PRO A 62 -0.64 12.93 25.06
N GLU A 63 -1.38 12.91 26.18
CA GLU A 63 -1.39 13.98 27.18
C GLU A 63 -0.06 14.06 27.93
N ILE A 64 0.51 12.92 28.31
CA ILE A 64 1.82 12.86 28.98
C ILE A 64 2.92 13.28 28.02
N LEU A 65 2.83 12.86 26.76
CA LEU A 65 3.76 13.26 25.71
C LEU A 65 3.73 14.78 25.49
N GLN A 66 2.55 15.41 25.46
CA GLN A 66 2.45 16.88 25.38
C GLN A 66 3.03 17.61 26.59
N ALA A 67 3.06 16.98 27.77
CA ALA A 67 3.61 17.60 28.96
C ALA A 67 5.16 17.61 29.00
N ILE A 68 5.81 16.83 28.14
CA ILE A 68 7.29 16.66 28.13
C ILE A 68 7.97 17.24 26.87
N ILE A 69 7.21 17.85 25.96
CA ILE A 69 7.70 18.55 24.75
C ILE A 69 7.46 20.05 24.92
#